data_AF-A0A919P7R6-F1
#
_entry.id   AF-A0A919P7R6-F1
#
_cell.length_a   1.000
_cell.length_b   1.000
_cell.length_c   1.000
_cell.angle_alpha   90.00
_cell.angle_beta   90.00
_cell.angle_gamma   90.00
#
_symmetry.space_group_name_H-M   'P 1'
#
loop_
_entity.id
_entity.type
_entity.pdbx_description
1 polymer ?
#
loop_
_entity_poly.entity_id
_entity_poly.type
_entity_poly.pdbx_seq_one_letter_code
_entity_poly.pdbx_strand_id
1 'polypeptide(L)'
;MKGAFIVSQSQDLFEHVERVLVEAGALPASGRVVQLVDAQQRYFTVFERLDPRTVRDELEIPSAIRGTGVVPDLSTASSCWVECRWEEMFTHWVQVIATHLEDSLWVLDDDGVLWASQALVPDEIRL
;
A
#
# COMPACT_ATOMS: atom_id res chain seq x y z
N MET A 1 -15.25 -0.24 -0.68
CA MET A 1 -14.47 -1.43 -0.30
C MET A 1 -13.54 -1.01 0.83
N LYS A 2 -12.95 -1.97 1.55
CA LYS A 2 -11.89 -1.70 2.51
C LYS A 2 -10.60 -1.32 1.76
N GLY A 3 -9.76 -0.46 2.34
CA GLY A 3 -8.48 -0.12 1.78
C GLY A 3 -7.56 0.64 2.72
N ALA A 4 -6.32 0.80 2.27
CA ALA A 4 -5.29 1.52 2.99
C ALA A 4 -4.33 2.14 1.98
N PHE A 5 -3.55 3.13 2.43
CA PHE A 5 -2.47 3.67 1.63
C PHE A 5 -1.21 2.86 1.86
N ILE A 6 -0.56 2.45 0.77
CA ILE A 6 0.87 2.15 0.82
C ILE A 6 1.64 3.45 0.53
N VAL A 7 2.70 3.69 1.28
CA VAL A 7 3.45 4.96 1.27
C VAL A 7 4.95 4.67 1.24
N SER A 8 5.68 5.41 0.40
CA SER A 8 7.14 5.34 0.32
C SER A 8 7.74 6.66 -0.14
N GLN A 9 9.03 6.87 0.13
CA GLN A 9 9.78 7.99 -0.45
C GLN A 9 10.13 7.77 -1.93
N SER A 10 9.95 6.54 -2.44
CA SER A 10 10.16 6.23 -3.84
C SER A 10 9.19 6.99 -4.73
N GLN A 11 9.70 7.79 -5.66
CA GLN A 11 8.86 8.56 -6.59
C GLN A 11 8.13 7.65 -7.59
N ASP A 12 8.72 6.52 -7.95
CA ASP A 12 8.19 5.54 -8.89
C ASP A 12 7.48 4.36 -8.16
N LEU A 13 6.81 4.66 -7.04
CA LEU A 13 6.18 3.65 -6.17
C LEU A 13 5.16 2.79 -6.95
N PHE A 14 4.32 3.41 -7.76
CA PHE A 14 3.29 2.68 -8.49
C PHE A 14 3.89 1.74 -9.53
N GLU A 15 4.90 2.20 -10.27
CA GLU A 15 5.62 1.40 -11.27
C GLU A 15 6.28 0.18 -10.64
N HIS A 16 6.82 0.33 -9.41
CA HIS A 16 7.36 -0.79 -8.65
C HIS A 16 6.27 -1.78 -8.24
N VAL A 17 5.16 -1.28 -7.70
CA VAL A 17 4.03 -2.12 -7.28
C VAL A 17 3.44 -2.87 -8.46
N GLU A 18 3.20 -2.17 -9.58
CA GLU A 18 2.69 -2.74 -10.82
C GLU A 18 3.58 -3.86 -11.32
N ARG A 19 4.89 -3.64 -11.41
CA ARG A 19 5.85 -4.66 -11.84
C ARG A 19 5.77 -5.92 -10.98
N VAL A 20 5.81 -5.79 -9.66
CA VAL A 20 5.75 -6.93 -8.73
C VAL A 20 4.44 -7.70 -8.89
N LEU A 21 3.32 -7.01 -8.99
CA LEU A 21 2.01 -7.65 -9.12
C LEU A 21 1.82 -8.31 -10.49
N VAL A 22 2.29 -7.68 -11.57
CA VAL A 22 2.24 -8.26 -12.92
C VAL A 22 3.07 -9.53 -13.01
N GLU A 23 4.26 -9.56 -12.40
CA GLU A 23 5.07 -10.78 -12.27
C GLU A 23 4.33 -11.89 -11.51
N ALA A 24 3.43 -11.53 -10.59
CA ALA A 24 2.55 -12.45 -9.88
C ALA A 24 1.24 -12.80 -10.62
N GLY A 25 1.05 -12.32 -11.85
CA GLY A 25 -0.13 -12.60 -12.67
C GLY A 25 -1.27 -11.58 -12.56
N ALA A 26 -1.02 -10.41 -11.97
CA ALA A 26 -1.96 -9.29 -12.03
C ALA A 26 -2.13 -8.77 -13.46
N LEU A 27 -3.28 -8.16 -13.71
CA LEU A 27 -3.58 -7.53 -14.99
C LEU A 27 -3.60 -6.00 -14.80
N PRO A 28 -2.85 -5.25 -15.62
CA PRO A 28 -3.06 -3.82 -15.73
C PRO A 28 -4.48 -3.55 -16.24
N ALA A 29 -5.17 -2.62 -15.60
CA ALA A 29 -6.48 -2.15 -16.05
C ALA A 29 -6.33 -0.81 -16.81
N SER A 30 -7.42 -0.28 -17.36
CA SER A 30 -7.39 1.05 -17.96
C SER A 30 -7.08 2.11 -16.90
N GLY A 31 -6.10 2.98 -17.18
CA GLY A 31 -5.59 3.97 -16.21
C GLY A 31 -4.36 3.46 -15.46
N ARG A 32 -3.94 4.17 -14.41
CA ARG A 32 -2.83 3.75 -13.55
C ARG A 32 -3.38 2.89 -12.42
N VAL A 33 -3.84 1.70 -12.80
CA VAL A 33 -4.51 0.72 -11.92
C VAL A 33 -4.02 -0.69 -12.28
N VAL A 34 -3.66 -1.47 -11.26
CA VAL A 34 -3.27 -2.88 -11.41
C VAL A 34 -4.13 -3.75 -10.47
N GLN A 35 -4.63 -4.87 -10.98
CA GLN A 35 -5.51 -5.76 -10.23
C GLN A 35 -4.99 -7.19 -10.26
N LEU A 36 -4.80 -7.76 -9.08
CA LEU A 36 -4.54 -9.18 -8.89
C LEU A 36 -5.80 -9.89 -8.45
N VAL A 37 -6.06 -11.05 -9.04
CA VAL A 37 -7.14 -11.96 -8.65
C VAL A 37 -6.51 -13.31 -8.31
N ASP A 38 -6.75 -13.80 -7.09
CA ASP A 38 -6.24 -15.11 -6.68
C ASP A 38 -7.15 -16.28 -7.09
N ALA A 39 -6.72 -17.50 -6.79
CA ALA A 39 -7.47 -18.71 -7.10
C ALA A 39 -8.84 -18.80 -6.39
N GLN A 40 -9.05 -18.03 -5.32
CA GLN A 40 -10.29 -17.96 -4.56
C GLN A 40 -11.21 -16.81 -5.04
N GLN A 41 -10.88 -16.15 -6.15
CA GLN A 41 -11.59 -14.97 -6.67
C GLN A 41 -11.56 -13.79 -5.68
N ARG A 42 -10.48 -13.67 -4.91
CA ARG A 42 -10.22 -12.51 -4.04
C ARG A 42 -9.45 -11.46 -4.83
N TYR A 43 -9.82 -10.21 -4.63
CA TYR A 43 -9.28 -9.07 -5.36
C TYR A 43 -8.31 -8.28 -4.48
N PHE A 44 -7.19 -7.88 -5.09
CA PHE A 44 -6.25 -6.90 -4.58
C PHE A 44 -6.02 -5.88 -5.70
N THR A 45 -6.57 -4.69 -5.54
CA THR A 45 -6.53 -3.64 -6.57
C THR A 45 -5.71 -2.48 -6.05
N VAL A 46 -4.73 -2.04 -6.83
CA VAL A 46 -3.89 -0.88 -6.52
C VAL A 46 -4.19 0.21 -7.52
N PHE A 47 -4.46 1.40 -7.00
CA PHE A 47 -4.65 2.62 -7.74
C PHE A 47 -3.46 3.52 -7.50
N GLU A 48 -2.83 3.98 -8.56
CA GLU A 48 -1.93 5.10 -8.46
C GLU A 48 -2.72 6.32 -7.97
N ARG A 49 -2.26 6.94 -6.88
CA ARG A 49 -2.83 8.19 -6.40
C ARG A 49 -1.71 9.21 -6.30
N LEU A 50 -1.58 10.00 -7.36
CA LEU A 50 -0.45 10.92 -7.56
C LEU A 50 -0.56 12.27 -6.85
N ASP A 51 -1.71 12.67 -6.30
CA ASP A 51 -1.87 14.05 -5.83
C ASP A 51 -1.74 14.17 -4.30
N PRO A 52 -0.57 14.64 -3.78
CA PRO A 52 -0.35 14.82 -2.36
C PRO A 52 -1.26 15.91 -1.76
N ARG A 53 -1.93 16.74 -2.60
CA ARG A 53 -2.84 17.79 -2.13
C ARG A 53 -4.23 17.28 -1.81
N THR A 54 -4.72 16.26 -2.53
CA THR A 54 -5.98 15.58 -2.15
C THR A 54 -5.76 14.57 -1.05
N VAL A 55 -4.54 14.06 -0.93
CA VAL A 55 -4.14 13.12 0.12
C VAL A 55 -3.70 13.85 1.40
N ARG A 56 -3.35 15.15 1.38
CA ARG A 56 -2.92 15.90 2.58
C ARG A 56 -3.97 15.97 3.70
N ASP A 57 -5.25 15.96 3.34
CA ASP A 57 -6.34 15.92 4.32
C ASP A 57 -6.58 14.48 4.82
N GLU A 58 -6.07 13.46 4.13
CA GLU A 58 -6.26 12.03 4.44
C GLU A 58 -5.02 11.39 5.10
N LEU A 59 -3.80 11.82 4.76
CA LEU A 59 -2.56 11.54 5.46
C LEU A 59 -2.41 12.55 6.62
N GLU A 60 -3.31 12.44 7.60
CA GLU A 60 -3.16 13.14 8.86
C GLU A 60 -1.85 12.72 9.57
N ILE A 61 -1.47 13.46 10.62
CA ILE A 61 -0.42 12.99 11.54
C ILE A 61 -0.86 11.62 12.05
N PRO A 62 -0.07 10.55 11.85
CA PRO A 62 -0.49 9.21 12.26
C PRO A 62 -0.89 9.17 13.73
N SER A 63 -2.01 8.53 14.03
CA SER A 63 -2.52 8.36 15.39
C SER A 63 -1.58 7.48 16.23
N ALA A 64 -0.89 6.55 15.57
CA ALA A 64 0.20 5.75 16.11
C ALA A 64 1.16 5.32 14.99
N ILE A 65 2.37 4.93 15.38
CA ILE A 65 3.37 4.35 14.48
C ILE A 65 3.74 2.96 15.01
N ARG A 66 3.73 1.95 14.13
CA ARG A 66 4.05 0.57 14.48
C ARG A 66 5.16 0.01 13.59
N GLY A 67 6.12 -0.67 14.23
CA GLY A 67 7.29 -1.23 13.57
C GLY A 67 8.54 -0.36 13.70
N THR A 68 9.54 -0.66 12.90
CA THR A 68 10.87 -0.02 12.95
C THR A 68 11.28 0.47 11.56
N GLY A 69 12.17 1.45 11.50
CA GLY A 69 12.70 1.97 10.23
C GLY A 69 12.60 3.48 10.16
N VAL A 70 13.02 4.05 9.03
CA VAL A 70 12.88 5.48 8.77
C VAL A 70 11.44 5.74 8.33
N VAL A 71 10.70 6.47 9.16
CA VAL A 71 9.34 6.91 8.85
C VAL A 71 9.41 7.91 7.69
N PRO A 72 8.62 7.74 6.61
CA PRO A 72 8.64 8.67 5.49
C PRO A 72 8.06 10.01 5.91
N ASP A 73 8.63 11.11 5.39
CA ASP A 73 7.94 12.39 5.34
C ASP A 73 6.71 12.28 4.43
N LEU A 74 5.53 12.14 5.05
CA LEU A 74 4.24 12.00 4.37
C LEU A 74 3.90 13.22 3.49
N SER A 75 4.55 14.38 3.71
CA SER A 75 4.30 15.57 2.91
C SER A 75 4.96 15.54 1.53
N THR A 76 5.93 14.64 1.33
CA THR A 76 6.70 14.46 0.08
C THR A 76 6.66 13.03 -0.47
N ALA A 77 6.13 12.09 0.30
CA ALA A 77 6.04 10.68 -0.07
C ALA A 77 5.04 10.44 -1.22
N SER A 78 5.35 9.43 -2.04
CA SER A 78 4.38 8.87 -2.98
C SER A 78 3.46 7.89 -2.25
N SER A 79 2.23 7.75 -2.77
CA SER A 79 1.26 6.83 -2.21
C SER A 79 0.48 6.08 -3.29
N CYS A 80 0.00 4.89 -2.96
CA CYS A 80 -1.00 4.20 -3.75
C CYS A 80 -2.15 3.78 -2.83
N TRP A 81 -3.38 3.97 -3.31
CA TRP A 81 -4.55 3.44 -2.62
C TRP A 81 -4.71 1.97 -2.98
N VAL A 82 -4.87 1.12 -1.98
CA VAL A 82 -5.05 -0.31 -2.17
C VAL A 82 -6.44 -0.69 -1.69
N GLU A 83 -7.25 -1.25 -2.56
CA GLU A 83 -8.53 -1.85 -2.19
C GLU A 83 -8.36 -3.38 -2.03
N CYS A 84 -8.62 -3.86 -0.82
CA CYS A 84 -8.61 -5.29 -0.51
C CYS A 84 -9.55 -5.57 0.66
N ARG A 85 -10.40 -6.60 0.52
CA ARG A 85 -11.33 -7.00 1.58
C ARG A 85 -10.70 -7.91 2.63
N TRP A 86 -9.59 -8.57 2.30
CA TRP A 86 -8.98 -9.62 3.13
C TRP A 86 -7.61 -9.18 3.62
N GLU A 87 -7.49 -8.99 4.93
CA GLU A 87 -6.28 -8.48 5.58
C GLU A 87 -5.09 -9.43 5.40
N GLU A 88 -5.29 -10.75 5.41
CA GLU A 88 -4.23 -11.72 5.09
C GLU A 88 -3.67 -11.56 3.67
N MET A 89 -4.55 -11.33 2.69
CA MET A 89 -4.13 -11.11 1.30
C MET A 89 -3.42 -9.76 1.19
N PHE A 90 -3.95 -8.74 1.85
CA PHE A 90 -3.37 -7.41 1.86
C PHE A 90 -1.94 -7.43 2.44
N THR A 91 -1.80 -7.95 3.66
CA THR A 91 -0.51 -8.01 4.36
C THR A 91 0.51 -8.82 3.58
N HIS A 92 0.13 -9.97 3.02
CA HIS A 92 1.00 -10.77 2.17
C HIS A 92 1.54 -9.96 0.98
N TRP A 93 0.66 -9.35 0.18
CA TRP A 93 1.11 -8.63 -1.02
C TRP A 93 1.90 -7.37 -0.69
N VAL A 94 1.54 -6.63 0.35
CA VAL A 94 2.31 -5.47 0.79
C VAL A 94 3.72 -5.89 1.23
N GLN A 95 3.85 -7.00 1.96
CA GLN A 95 5.16 -7.52 2.37
C GLN A 95 5.97 -8.00 1.16
N VAL A 96 5.35 -8.67 0.19
CA VAL A 96 6.02 -9.04 -1.07
C VAL A 96 6.52 -7.79 -1.78
N ILE A 97 5.68 -6.78 -2.01
CA ILE A 97 6.07 -5.52 -2.64
C ILE A 97 7.24 -4.87 -1.89
N ALA A 98 7.19 -4.83 -0.56
CA ALA A 98 8.25 -4.24 0.26
C ALA A 98 9.61 -4.95 0.09
N THR A 99 9.63 -6.27 -0.13
CA THR A 99 10.90 -7.00 -0.37
C THR A 99 11.57 -6.67 -1.71
N HIS A 100 10.82 -6.07 -2.65
CA HIS A 100 11.31 -5.69 -3.98
C HIS A 100 11.57 -4.18 -4.11
N LEU A 101 11.35 -3.41 -3.04
CA LEU A 101 11.59 -1.97 -2.99
C LEU A 101 12.91 -1.69 -2.23
N GLU A 102 13.75 -0.82 -2.78
CA GLU A 102 14.97 -0.38 -2.10
C GLU A 102 14.64 0.54 -0.92
N ASP A 103 13.63 1.40 -1.10
CA ASP A 103 13.11 2.29 -0.07
C ASP A 103 12.17 1.55 0.91
N SER A 104 12.03 2.11 2.11
CA SER A 104 11.07 1.59 3.09
C SER A 104 9.64 1.77 2.59
N LEU A 105 8.83 0.71 2.71
CA LEU A 105 7.39 0.72 2.45
C LEU A 105 6.62 0.73 3.78
N TRP A 106 5.69 1.67 3.90
CA TRP A 106 4.81 1.84 5.04
C TRP A 106 3.34 1.76 4.59
N VAL A 107 2.44 1.52 5.55
CA VAL A 107 0.99 1.47 5.32
C VAL A 107 0.31 2.44 6.26
N LEU A 108 -0.50 3.37 5.75
CA LEU A 108 -1.46 4.10 6.57
C LEU A 108 -2.83 3.42 6.45
N ASP A 109 -3.31 2.88 7.56
CA ASP A 109 -4.57 2.16 7.66
C ASP A 109 -5.76 3.12 7.94
N ASP A 110 -7.00 2.62 7.92
CA ASP A 110 -8.23 3.43 8.03
C ASP A 110 -8.42 4.05 9.43
N ASP A 111 -7.72 3.53 10.45
CA ASP A 111 -7.67 4.09 11.81
C ASP A 111 -6.55 5.16 11.96
N GLY A 112 -5.85 5.48 10.87
CA GLY A 112 -4.76 6.45 10.85
C GLY A 112 -3.47 5.94 11.50
N VAL A 113 -3.30 4.62 11.67
CA VAL A 113 -2.08 4.02 12.19
C VAL A 113 -1.10 3.81 11.03
N LEU A 114 0.14 4.26 11.21
CA LEU A 114 1.20 4.08 10.22
C LEU A 114 2.06 2.85 10.58
N TRP A 115 2.01 1.83 9.73
CA TRP A 115 2.68 0.55 9.92
C TRP A 115 3.89 0.41 9.00
N ALA A 116 5.04 0.03 9.56
CA ALA A 116 6.12 -0.48 8.74
C ALA A 116 5.67 -1.82 8.13
N SER A 117 5.94 -2.06 6.85
CA SER A 117 5.47 -3.26 6.13
C SER A 117 5.77 -4.59 6.85
N GLN A 118 6.93 -4.70 7.51
CA GLN A 118 7.34 -5.88 8.27
C GLN A 118 6.61 -6.05 9.62
N ALA A 119 5.90 -5.02 10.09
CA ALA A 119 5.15 -5.03 11.33
C ALA A 119 3.64 -5.27 11.11
N LEU A 120 3.20 -5.45 9.86
CA LEU A 120 1.82 -5.73 9.53
C LEU A 120 1.37 -7.07 10.13
N VAL A 121 0.24 -7.05 10.84
CA VAL A 121 -0.42 -8.23 11.41
C VAL A 121 -1.86 -8.26 10.89
N PRO A 122 -2.29 -9.32 10.16
CA PRO A 122 -3.61 -9.38 9.51
C PRO A 122 -4.79 -9.08 10.44
N ASP A 123 -4.75 -9.56 11.67
CA ASP A 123 -5.87 -9.41 12.62
C ASP A 123 -5.94 -8.03 13.29
N GLU A 124 -4.89 -7.22 13.15
CA GLU A 124 -4.77 -5.92 13.83
C GLU A 124 -4.91 -4.72 12.88
N ILE A 125 -4.50 -4.86 11.62
CA ILE A 125 -4.63 -3.78 10.64
C ILE A 125 -6.11 -3.50 10.32
N ARG A 126 -6.45 -2.22 10.13
CA ARG A 126 -7.79 -1.80 9.70
C ARG A 126 -7.76 -1.27 8.26
N LEU A 127 -8.31 -2.07 7.35
CA LEU A 127 -8.61 -1.67 5.98
C LEU A 127 -10.06 -1.16 5.90
#